data_AF-A0A952U2M5-F1
#
_entry.id   AF-A0A952U2M5-F1
#
_cell.length_a   1.000
_cell.length_b   1.000
_cell.length_c   1.000
_cell.angle_alpha   90.00
_cell.angle_beta   90.00
_cell.angle_gamma   90.00
#
_symmetry.space_group_name_H-M   'P 1'
#
loop_
_entity.id
_entity.type
_entity.pdbx_description
1 polymer ?
#
loop_
_entity_poly.entity_id
_entity_poly.type
_entity_poly.pdbx_seq_one_letter_code
_entity_poly.pdbx_strand_id
1 'polypeptide(L)'
;MKFMSLEAMVPGWIGEQSVSEIVDNVEIFKKVHYVFDDYPSDCIVERSGVYLVTQELKDALKDINATGCEFDDVIVTVSEAYEKHTSHIPDHSLPSFYWLKIVGEGGKDDIGSAESAIIIVVSERVFSVMRKCGLRDCIVYDWPERKVGTHISKFSK
;
A
#
# COMPACT_ATOMS: atom_id res chain seq x y z
N MET A 1 -6.91 -14.84 -15.99
CA MET A 1 -7.07 -13.53 -15.31
C MET A 1 -5.78 -12.75 -15.55
N LYS A 2 -5.86 -11.44 -15.83
CA LYS A 2 -4.66 -10.60 -15.95
C LYS A 2 -4.20 -10.14 -14.57
N PHE A 3 -2.91 -9.95 -14.42
CA PHE A 3 -2.27 -9.49 -13.20
C PHE A 3 -1.28 -8.37 -13.52
N MET A 4 -1.02 -7.53 -12.53
CA MET A 4 0.00 -6.49 -12.62
C MET A 4 0.74 -6.39 -11.30
N SER A 5 2.01 -6.03 -11.35
CA SER A 5 2.77 -5.67 -10.16
C SER A 5 2.76 -4.16 -9.96
N LEU A 6 2.65 -3.71 -8.71
CA LEU A 6 2.56 -2.31 -8.35
C LEU A 6 3.80 -1.89 -7.55
N GLU A 7 4.31 -0.70 -7.82
CA GLU A 7 5.21 0.03 -6.93
C GLU A 7 4.43 1.23 -6.40
N ALA A 8 4.02 1.14 -5.13
CA ALA A 8 3.21 2.14 -4.46
C ALA A 8 4.09 3.28 -3.92
N MET A 9 3.47 4.40 -3.60
CA MET A 9 4.16 5.53 -3.00
C MET A 9 4.70 5.22 -1.61
N VAL A 10 5.82 5.87 -1.28
CA VAL A 10 6.51 5.76 0.01
C VAL A 10 6.55 7.12 0.72
N PRO A 11 5.43 7.58 1.29
CA PRO A 11 5.33 8.94 1.85
C PRO A 11 5.75 9.02 3.34
N GLY A 12 6.52 8.05 3.82
CA GLY A 12 6.88 7.96 5.23
C GLY A 12 7.85 6.82 5.55
N TRP A 13 7.90 6.46 6.83
CA TRP A 13 8.79 5.41 7.35
C TRP A 13 8.16 4.59 8.48
N ILE A 14 8.82 3.48 8.81
CA ILE A 14 8.47 2.62 9.94
C ILE A 14 8.97 3.25 11.25
N GLY A 15 8.05 3.59 12.14
CA GLY A 15 8.35 4.25 13.41
C GLY A 15 8.74 3.29 14.54
N GLU A 16 9.28 3.87 15.61
CA GLU A 16 9.92 3.15 16.73
C GLU A 16 8.97 2.27 17.57
N GLN A 17 7.66 2.45 17.42
CA GLN A 17 6.64 1.64 18.13
C GLN A 17 6.30 0.34 17.38
N SER A 18 6.97 0.08 16.25
CA SER A 18 6.87 -1.18 15.51
C SER A 18 7.58 -2.29 16.27
N VAL A 19 7.12 -3.52 16.04
CA VAL A 19 7.76 -4.73 16.55
C VAL A 19 8.01 -5.64 15.35
N SER A 20 9.27 -5.94 15.09
CA SER A 20 9.69 -6.83 14.01
C SER A 20 10.72 -7.85 14.51
N GLU A 21 10.93 -8.88 13.70
CA GLU A 21 12.03 -9.83 13.84
C GLU A 21 12.64 -10.09 12.47
N ILE A 22 13.93 -10.42 12.44
CA ILE A 22 14.61 -10.80 11.20
C ILE A 22 14.55 -12.33 11.09
N VAL A 23 13.95 -12.83 10.02
CA VAL A 23 13.91 -14.26 9.66
C VAL A 23 14.49 -14.40 8.27
N ASP A 24 15.52 -15.22 8.11
CA ASP A 24 16.19 -15.45 6.82
C ASP A 24 16.59 -14.17 6.05
N ASN A 25 17.09 -13.16 6.77
CA ASN A 25 17.44 -11.82 6.28
C ASN A 25 16.25 -10.97 5.78
N VAL A 26 15.02 -11.35 6.11
CA VAL A 26 13.81 -10.58 5.85
C VAL A 26 13.28 -10.03 7.17
N GLU A 27 12.95 -8.74 7.19
CA GLU A 27 12.28 -8.13 8.33
C GLU A 27 10.79 -8.47 8.31
N ILE A 28 10.33 -9.16 9.35
CA ILE A 28 8.95 -9.59 9.54
C ILE A 28 8.32 -8.77 10.65
N PHE A 29 7.31 -7.97 10.32
CA PHE A 29 6.58 -7.17 11.29
C PHE A 29 5.52 -8.00 12.03
N LYS A 30 5.38 -7.76 13.33
CA LYS A 30 4.28 -8.25 14.20
C LYS A 30 3.35 -7.12 14.60
N LYS A 31 3.88 -5.89 14.64
CA LYS A 31 3.15 -4.65 14.89
C LYS A 31 3.79 -3.56 14.04
N VAL A 32 2.95 -2.78 13.37
CA VAL A 32 3.40 -1.68 12.52
C VAL A 32 3.03 -0.34 13.16
N HIS A 33 4.02 0.54 13.23
CA HIS A 33 3.85 1.98 13.41
C HIS A 33 4.37 2.66 12.14
N TYR A 34 3.50 3.38 11.44
CA TYR A 34 3.85 4.15 10.24
C TYR A 34 3.82 5.64 10.57
N VAL A 35 4.90 6.34 10.23
CA VAL A 35 5.02 7.79 10.41
C VAL A 35 4.97 8.43 9.02
N PHE A 36 3.93 9.21 8.76
CA PHE A 36 3.79 9.95 7.50
C PHE A 36 4.61 11.25 7.54
N ASP A 37 5.36 11.50 6.47
CA ASP A 37 6.10 12.75 6.25
C ASP A 37 5.41 13.66 5.22
N ASP A 38 4.66 13.03 4.31
CA ASP A 38 3.76 13.65 3.34
C ASP A 38 2.55 12.72 3.16
N TYR A 39 1.47 13.15 2.50
CA TYR A 39 0.42 12.23 2.05
C TYR A 39 -0.37 12.78 0.85
N PRO A 40 -0.20 12.20 -0.36
CA PRO A 40 -0.84 12.70 -1.59
C PRO A 40 -2.30 12.23 -1.77
N SER A 41 -2.96 11.74 -0.71
CA SER A 41 -4.32 11.18 -0.80
C SER A 41 -4.44 9.95 -1.70
N ASP A 42 -3.45 9.03 -1.65
CA ASP A 42 -3.50 7.73 -2.34
C ASP A 42 -4.18 6.66 -1.47
N CYS A 43 -4.87 5.70 -2.09
CA CYS A 43 -5.59 4.64 -1.39
C CYS A 43 -4.69 3.57 -0.79
N ILE A 44 -3.44 3.48 -1.28
CA ILE A 44 -2.41 2.54 -0.82
C ILE A 44 -1.06 3.24 -0.73
N VAL A 45 -0.28 2.90 0.30
CA VAL A 45 1.11 3.35 0.46
C VAL A 45 1.97 2.18 0.94
N GLU A 46 3.27 2.27 0.75
CA GLU A 46 4.21 1.20 1.06
C GLU A 46 5.41 1.74 1.86
N ARG A 47 6.00 0.85 2.67
CA ARG A 47 7.40 0.96 3.10
C ARG A 47 7.94 -0.41 3.49
N SER A 48 9.06 -0.83 2.90
CA SER A 48 9.78 -2.05 3.29
C SER A 48 8.89 -3.31 3.30
N GLY A 49 8.02 -3.47 2.29
CA GLY A 49 7.06 -4.59 2.19
C GLY A 49 5.83 -4.45 3.09
N VAL A 50 5.72 -3.38 3.87
CA VAL A 50 4.52 -3.04 4.65
C VAL A 50 3.62 -2.17 3.82
N TYR A 51 2.43 -2.67 3.49
CA TYR A 51 1.41 -1.95 2.74
C TYR A 51 0.32 -1.42 3.67
N LEU A 52 0.02 -0.13 3.59
CA LEU A 52 -1.12 0.46 4.27
C LEU A 52 -2.19 0.80 3.24
N VAL A 53 -3.44 0.44 3.52
CA VAL A 53 -4.61 0.79 2.71
C VAL A 53 -5.57 1.65 3.50
N THR A 54 -6.22 2.59 2.83
CA THR A 54 -7.32 3.36 3.42
C THR A 54 -8.50 2.45 3.80
N GLN A 55 -9.31 2.90 4.76
CA GLN A 55 -10.55 2.22 5.15
C GLN A 55 -11.47 1.96 3.94
N GLU A 56 -11.60 2.92 3.02
CA GLU A 56 -12.42 2.77 1.82
C GLU A 56 -11.92 1.61 0.93
N LEU A 57 -10.61 1.54 0.68
CA LEU A 57 -10.05 0.44 -0.10
C LEU A 57 -10.20 -0.91 0.63
N LYS A 58 -9.98 -0.95 1.95
CA LYS A 58 -10.18 -2.18 2.75
C LYS A 58 -11.60 -2.73 2.57
N ASP A 59 -12.61 -1.87 2.73
CA ASP A 59 -14.01 -2.31 2.65
C ASP A 59 -14.36 -2.74 1.23
N ALA A 60 -13.91 -2.00 0.21
CA ALA A 60 -14.13 -2.36 -1.19
C ALA A 60 -13.46 -3.70 -1.57
N LEU A 61 -12.29 -4.02 -1.02
CA LEU A 61 -11.63 -5.32 -1.21
C LEU A 61 -12.40 -6.46 -0.52
N LYS A 62 -12.97 -6.20 0.66
CA LYS A 62 -13.84 -7.16 1.35
C LYS A 62 -15.14 -7.41 0.59
N ASP A 63 -15.77 -6.37 0.06
CA ASP A 63 -17.02 -6.46 -0.69
C ASP A 63 -16.89 -7.34 -1.94
N ILE A 64 -15.73 -7.31 -2.60
CA ILE A 64 -15.44 -8.18 -3.73
C ILE A 64 -14.94 -9.57 -3.32
N ASN A 65 -14.78 -9.85 -2.02
CA ASN A 65 -14.14 -11.05 -1.49
C ASN A 65 -12.78 -11.30 -2.15
N ALA A 66 -11.88 -10.31 -2.13
CA ALA A 66 -10.53 -10.45 -2.64
C ALA A 66 -9.77 -11.54 -1.86
N THR A 67 -9.09 -12.45 -2.57
CA THR A 67 -8.25 -13.50 -1.97
C THR A 67 -6.79 -13.05 -1.79
N GLY A 68 -6.06 -13.74 -0.91
CA GLY A 68 -4.62 -13.53 -0.72
C GLY A 68 -4.23 -12.32 0.13
N CYS A 69 -5.19 -11.73 0.83
CA CYS A 69 -4.95 -10.63 1.76
C CYS A 69 -5.61 -10.83 3.13
N GLU A 70 -4.96 -10.30 4.15
CA GLU A 70 -5.53 -10.08 5.48
C GLU A 70 -5.36 -8.60 5.86
N PHE A 71 -6.14 -8.16 6.84
CA PHE A 71 -6.07 -6.79 7.35
C PHE A 71 -5.83 -6.80 8.85
N ASP A 72 -4.95 -5.93 9.30
CA ASP A 72 -4.65 -5.72 10.72
C ASP A 72 -4.59 -4.23 11.05
N ASP A 73 -4.61 -3.92 12.35
CA ASP A 73 -4.47 -2.56 12.83
C ASP A 73 -3.03 -2.06 12.63
N VAL A 74 -2.91 -0.74 12.45
CA VAL A 74 -1.64 -0.05 12.30
C VAL A 74 -1.66 1.23 13.12
N ILE A 75 -0.57 1.51 13.83
CA ILE A 75 -0.41 2.81 14.48
C ILE A 75 0.03 3.80 13.41
N VAL A 76 -0.72 4.90 13.27
CA VAL A 76 -0.40 5.96 12.34
C VAL A 76 -0.10 7.23 13.12
N THR A 77 1.05 7.82 12.85
CA THR A 77 1.40 9.17 13.31
C THR A 77 1.94 9.99 12.14
N VAL A 78 2.21 11.27 12.40
CA VAL A 78 2.75 12.21 11.43
C VAL A 78 4.06 12.78 11.97
N SER A 79 4.95 13.16 11.06
CA SER A 79 6.19 13.84 11.40
C SER A 79 5.94 15.32 11.72
N GLU A 80 6.91 15.95 12.37
CA GLU A 80 6.90 17.41 12.55
C GLU A 80 6.90 18.16 11.21
N ALA A 81 7.53 17.61 10.17
CA ALA A 81 7.55 18.22 8.84
C ALA A 81 6.15 18.18 8.20
N TYR A 82 5.47 17.03 8.30
CA TYR A 82 4.07 16.89 7.88
C TYR A 82 3.19 17.93 8.58
N GLU A 83 3.27 18.04 9.91
CA GLU A 83 2.48 19.00 10.67
C GLU A 83 2.75 20.44 10.23
N LYS A 84 4.02 20.83 10.05
CA LYS A 84 4.39 22.16 9.57
C LYS A 84 3.79 22.46 8.19
N HIS A 85 3.88 21.53 7.26
CA HIS A 85 3.37 21.70 5.90
C HIS A 85 1.85 21.71 5.82
N THR A 86 1.15 21.19 6.83
CA THR A 86 -0.30 20.96 6.74
C THR A 86 -1.10 21.76 7.76
N SER A 87 -0.46 22.34 8.78
CA SER A 87 -1.07 23.15 9.84
C SER A 87 -1.93 24.33 9.36
N HIS A 88 -1.72 24.81 8.13
CA HIS A 88 -2.47 25.91 7.54
C HIS A 88 -3.65 25.44 6.67
N ILE A 89 -3.82 24.13 6.46
CA ILE A 89 -4.86 23.52 5.65
C ILE A 89 -6.02 23.12 6.60
N PRO A 90 -7.22 23.72 6.47
CA PRO A 90 -8.37 23.34 7.27
C PRO A 90 -8.74 21.87 7.05
N ASP A 91 -9.14 21.18 8.12
CA ASP A 91 -9.60 19.79 8.09
C ASP A 91 -8.58 18.79 7.51
N HIS A 92 -7.28 19.11 7.60
CA HIS A 92 -6.23 18.22 7.15
C HIS A 92 -6.00 17.06 8.13
N SER A 93 -6.82 16.02 8.01
CA SER A 93 -6.66 14.76 8.73
C SER A 93 -6.31 13.63 7.76
N LEU A 94 -5.38 12.76 8.16
CA LEU A 94 -5.17 11.49 7.48
C LEU A 94 -6.45 10.64 7.55
N PRO A 95 -6.79 9.90 6.48
CA PRO A 95 -7.81 8.87 6.58
C PRO A 95 -7.35 7.76 7.53
N SER A 96 -8.28 6.94 8.00
CA SER A 96 -7.93 5.73 8.72
C SER A 96 -7.23 4.75 7.77
N PHE A 97 -6.08 4.23 8.22
CA PHE A 97 -5.33 3.20 7.51
C PHE A 97 -5.41 1.86 8.23
N TYR A 98 -5.24 0.80 7.45
CA TYR A 98 -5.12 -0.57 7.90
C TYR A 98 -3.90 -1.20 7.24
N TRP A 99 -3.21 -2.06 7.97
CA TRP A 99 -2.12 -2.84 7.42
C TRP A 99 -2.69 -3.94 6.51
N LEU A 100 -2.37 -3.88 5.23
CA LEU A 100 -2.62 -4.93 4.26
C LEU A 100 -1.49 -5.97 4.37
N LYS A 101 -1.83 -7.14 4.92
CA LYS A 101 -0.94 -8.31 4.93
C LYS A 101 -1.15 -9.11 3.67
N ILE A 102 -0.07 -9.32 2.92
CA ILE A 102 -0.09 -10.13 1.70
C ILE A 102 0.19 -11.58 2.12
N VAL A 103 -0.80 -12.45 1.97
CA VAL A 103 -0.71 -13.89 2.31
C VAL A 103 -0.89 -14.78 1.08
N GLY A 104 -1.24 -14.19 -0.07
CA GLY A 104 -1.47 -14.88 -1.33
C GLY A 104 -0.26 -14.93 -2.26
N GLU A 105 -0.43 -15.70 -3.32
CA GLU A 105 0.59 -15.95 -4.34
C GLU A 105 0.31 -15.11 -5.60
N GLY A 106 1.30 -14.32 -6.03
CA GLY A 106 1.16 -13.46 -7.21
C GLY A 106 0.87 -14.27 -8.49
N GLY A 107 -0.18 -13.89 -9.23
CA GLY A 107 -0.61 -14.63 -10.43
C GLY A 107 -1.61 -15.75 -10.17
N LYS A 108 -1.97 -16.00 -8.90
CA LYS A 108 -2.94 -17.01 -8.48
C LYS A 108 -4.04 -16.40 -7.63
N ASP A 109 -3.68 -15.71 -6.55
CA ASP A 109 -4.59 -14.97 -5.70
C ASP A 109 -4.84 -13.55 -6.21
N ASP A 110 -5.96 -12.96 -5.84
CA ASP A 110 -6.31 -11.57 -6.20
C ASP A 110 -5.27 -10.56 -5.74
N ILE A 111 -4.64 -10.81 -4.59
CA ILE A 111 -3.50 -10.06 -4.05
C ILE A 111 -2.44 -11.08 -3.65
N GLY A 112 -1.20 -10.87 -4.07
CA GLY A 112 -0.09 -11.74 -3.71
C GLY A 112 1.25 -11.05 -3.85
N SER A 113 2.31 -11.76 -3.47
CA SER A 113 3.70 -11.29 -3.66
C SER A 113 4.43 -12.12 -4.71
N ALA A 114 5.37 -11.49 -5.41
CA ALA A 114 6.39 -12.19 -6.19
C ALA A 114 7.52 -12.69 -5.27
N GLU A 115 8.21 -13.79 -5.65
CA GLU A 115 9.40 -14.28 -4.93
C GLU A 115 10.38 -13.12 -4.67
N SER A 116 10.72 -12.88 -3.39
CA SER A 116 11.35 -11.67 -2.81
C SER A 116 10.42 -10.52 -2.36
N ALA A 117 9.23 -10.85 -1.83
CA ALA A 117 8.47 -10.22 -0.73
C ALA A 117 8.16 -8.69 -0.71
N ILE A 118 8.75 -7.86 -1.57
CA ILE A 118 8.57 -6.41 -1.53
C ILE A 118 7.50 -5.98 -2.53
N ILE A 119 7.35 -6.68 -3.66
CA ILE A 119 6.47 -6.26 -4.75
C ILE A 119 5.09 -6.90 -4.62
N ILE A 120 4.06 -6.07 -4.48
CA ILE A 120 2.66 -6.50 -4.54
C ILE A 120 2.24 -6.79 -5.99
N VAL A 121 1.56 -7.90 -6.19
CA VAL A 121 0.92 -8.32 -7.43
C VAL A 121 -0.57 -8.36 -7.19
N VAL A 122 -1.35 -7.75 -8.08
CA VAL A 122 -2.80 -7.70 -7.98
C VAL A 122 -3.48 -8.19 -9.25
N SER A 123 -4.66 -8.78 -9.12
CA SER A 123 -5.51 -9.07 -10.26
C SER A 123 -6.09 -7.81 -10.89
N GLU A 124 -6.47 -7.89 -12.17
CA GLU A 124 -7.14 -6.79 -12.88
C GLU A 124 -8.42 -6.31 -12.17
N ARG A 125 -9.11 -7.21 -11.45
CA ARG A 125 -10.31 -6.89 -10.68
C ARG A 125 -9.98 -6.04 -9.45
N VAL A 126 -8.99 -6.45 -8.66
CA VAL A 126 -8.49 -5.68 -7.50
C VAL A 126 -7.99 -4.33 -7.96
N PHE A 127 -7.19 -4.28 -9.02
CA PHE A 127 -6.69 -3.01 -9.53
C PHE A 127 -7.81 -2.05 -9.97
N SER A 128 -8.87 -2.59 -10.57
CA SER A 128 -10.03 -1.78 -10.95
C SER A 128 -10.75 -1.19 -9.73
N VAL A 129 -10.75 -1.89 -8.59
CA VAL A 129 -11.22 -1.36 -7.31
C VAL A 129 -10.27 -0.29 -6.78
N MET A 130 -8.95 -0.55 -6.76
CA MET A 130 -7.94 0.42 -6.31
C MET A 130 -8.05 1.75 -7.06
N ARG A 131 -8.22 1.72 -8.39
CA ARG A 131 -8.44 2.94 -9.19
C ARG A 131 -9.69 3.72 -8.78
N LYS A 132 -10.77 3.03 -8.40
CA LYS A 132 -12.01 3.68 -7.93
C LYS A 132 -11.83 4.29 -6.55
N CYS A 133 -11.11 3.60 -5.65
CA CYS A 133 -10.82 4.05 -4.29
C CYS A 133 -9.70 5.11 -4.21
N GLY A 134 -9.08 5.48 -5.33
CA GLY A 134 -8.12 6.58 -5.38
C GLY A 134 -6.67 6.18 -5.50
N LEU A 135 -6.35 5.09 -6.20
CA LEU A 135 -4.99 4.82 -6.69
C LEU A 135 -4.59 5.92 -7.68
N ARG A 136 -3.62 6.75 -7.31
CA ARG A 136 -3.30 7.99 -8.04
C ARG A 136 -1.86 8.07 -8.50
N ASP A 137 -0.93 7.64 -7.67
CA ASP A 137 0.51 7.73 -7.89
C ASP A 137 1.11 6.34 -7.66
N CYS A 138 1.38 5.64 -8.76
CA CYS A 138 1.84 4.26 -8.71
C CYS A 138 2.51 3.89 -10.03
N ILE A 139 3.60 3.13 -9.98
CA ILE A 139 4.17 2.51 -11.17
C ILE A 139 3.58 1.11 -11.32
N VAL A 140 3.02 0.84 -12.51
CA VAL A 140 2.34 -0.41 -12.82
C VAL A 140 3.11 -1.17 -13.90
N TYR A 141 3.36 -2.44 -13.66
CA TYR A 141 4.02 -3.33 -14.62
C TYR A 141 3.10 -4.50 -14.95
N ASP A 142 3.09 -4.90 -16.22
CA ASP A 142 2.48 -6.18 -16.59
C ASP A 142 3.16 -7.33 -15.84
N TRP A 143 2.38 -8.32 -15.40
CA TRP A 143 2.86 -9.51 -14.71
C TRP A 143 2.63 -10.77 -15.58
N PRO A 144 3.58 -11.72 -15.63
CA PRO A 144 4.87 -11.78 -14.91
C PRO A 144 6.02 -11.04 -15.59
N GLU A 145 5.83 -10.58 -16.82
CA GLU A 145 6.89 -9.96 -17.60
C GLU A 145 7.03 -8.47 -17.26
N ARG A 146 7.93 -8.12 -16.33
CA ARG A 146 8.33 -6.72 -16.07
C ARG A 146 9.08 -6.14 -17.28
N LYS A 147 8.35 -5.81 -18.35
CA LYS A 147 8.92 -5.29 -19.61
C LYS A 147 9.13 -3.78 -19.55
N VAL A 148 8.10 -3.01 -19.20
CA VAL A 148 8.12 -1.54 -19.06
C VAL A 148 7.08 -1.12 -18.02
N GLY A 149 7.46 -0.31 -17.04
CA GLY A 149 6.53 0.25 -16.06
C GLY A 149 5.79 1.45 -16.61
N THR A 150 4.48 1.53 -16.38
CA THR A 150 3.66 2.72 -16.67
C THR A 150 3.42 3.47 -15.37
N HIS A 151 3.90 4.71 -15.28
CA HIS A 151 3.58 5.58 -14.16
C HIS A 151 2.16 6.12 -14.31
N ILE A 152 1.33 5.85 -13.30
CA ILE A 152 0.02 6.45 -13.16
C ILE A 152 0.22 7.64 -12.22
N SER A 153 -0.02 8.85 -12.70
CA SER A 153 -0.09 10.06 -11.88
C SER A 153 -1.29 10.90 -12.28
N LYS A 154 -2.09 11.37 -11.32
CA LYS A 154 -3.16 12.35 -11.60
C LYS A 154 -2.64 13.76 -11.92
N PHE A 155 -1.33 14.00 -11.83
CA PHE A 155 -0.68 15.26 -12.20
C PHE A 155 -0.31 15.36 -13.69
N SER A 156 -0.62 14.35 -14.50
CA SER A 156 -0.46 14.43 -15.96
C SER A 156 -1.65 15.15 -16.62
N LYS A 157 -1.59 16.49 -16.59
CA LYS A 157 -2.19 17.39 -17.59
C LYS A 157 -1.21 18.50 -17.93
#